data_AF-A0A7S1ETG4-F1
#
_entry.id   AF-A0A7S1ETG4-F1
#
_cell.length_a   1.000
_cell.length_b   1.000
_cell.length_c   1.000
_cell.angle_alpha   90.00
_cell.angle_beta   90.00
_cell.angle_gamma   90.00
#
_symmetry.space_group_name_H-M   'P 1'
#
loop_
_entity.id
_entity.type
_entity.pdbx_description
1 polymer ?
#
loop_
_entity_poly.entity_id
_entity_poly.type
_entity_poly.pdbx_seq_one_letter_code
_entity_poly.pdbx_strand_id
1 'polypeptide(L)'
;MCSFIGCGIQFLNNIEENNVTVLRNCCCRVFSGKHLKKSMKTRDSVILCCISNKESKISRRKLLSNSVSFSLLVNHNPFYTSAQAYAVTTSSLRTRLDSKSVEKIVFNSIPKPIQYPIYLLGTWNVSELFTGFEIPLLSSQNTTITKQEIIKNIELPGFQKCSIAAFADIGKIMDSSYQMRFNLPSQMKNSDCCYKDLKFCVESSINSHLNGSVIDSIFERNANQTSIDFKRGSTLNAEHIELFRNRVEVESDSRTDWFFVLEQWRQVTTGYSTSFGRARSVNTDYTHVWGFRPELKNESGDVQSVDAFCSTFAFVNERQTPALYEKVANKPVILYQHRLKLEKA
;
A
#
# COMPACT_ATOMS: atom_id res chain seq x y z
N MET A 1 -51.84 37.62 35.77
CA MET A 1 -50.54 38.27 35.47
C MET A 1 -49.99 37.55 34.25
N CYS A 2 -50.27 38.02 33.02
CA CYS A 2 -49.53 39.07 32.29
C CYS A 2 -48.04 38.73 32.20
N SER A 3 -47.35 38.62 31.07
CA SER A 3 -47.66 38.88 29.65
C SER A 3 -46.53 38.29 28.79
N PHE A 4 -46.83 38.15 27.50
CA PHE A 4 -45.92 37.99 26.36
C PHE A 4 -44.81 39.06 26.26
N ILE A 5 -43.79 38.77 25.43
CA ILE A 5 -43.08 39.59 24.40
C ILE A 5 -41.65 39.00 24.30
N GLY A 6 -41.06 38.61 23.16
CA GLY A 6 -41.32 38.92 21.77
C GLY A 6 -40.13 39.67 21.16
N CYS A 7 -39.48 39.03 20.18
CA CYS A 7 -38.78 39.62 19.02
C CYS A 7 -37.39 40.28 19.20
N GLY A 8 -36.55 40.12 18.16
CA GLY A 8 -35.46 41.07 17.86
C GLY A 8 -34.19 40.50 17.25
N ILE A 9 -34.21 40.15 15.96
CA ILE A 9 -32.99 40.10 15.12
C ILE A 9 -32.52 41.53 14.90
N GLN A 10 -31.21 41.81 14.99
CA GLN A 10 -30.60 42.89 14.21
C GLN A 10 -29.12 42.62 13.91
N PHE A 11 -28.82 42.68 12.61
CA PHE A 11 -27.50 42.77 12.01
C PHE A 11 -26.85 44.12 12.32
N LEU A 12 -25.53 44.13 12.53
CA LEU A 12 -24.68 45.29 12.22
C LEU A 12 -23.44 44.83 11.45
N ASN A 13 -23.26 45.45 10.29
CA ASN A 13 -22.06 45.47 9.47
C ASN A 13 -21.05 46.51 9.99
N ASN A 14 -19.84 46.45 9.41
CA ASN A 14 -18.74 47.43 9.40
C ASN A 14 -17.62 47.18 10.44
N ILE A 15 -16.32 47.36 10.20
CA ILE A 15 -15.47 47.77 9.06
C ILE A 15 -14.00 47.55 9.55
N GLU A 16 -13.07 47.28 8.63
CA GLU A 16 -11.60 47.50 8.63
C GLU A 16 -10.61 46.86 9.65
N GLU A 17 -9.56 46.31 9.03
CA GLU A 17 -8.11 46.40 9.32
C GLU A 17 -7.60 46.39 10.78
N ASN A 18 -6.78 45.39 11.13
CA ASN A 18 -5.34 45.59 11.35
C ASN A 18 -4.61 44.31 11.80
N ASN A 19 -3.44 44.09 11.20
CA ASN A 19 -2.40 43.17 11.67
C ASN A 19 -1.91 43.57 13.06
N VAL A 20 -2.04 42.72 14.07
CA VAL A 20 -1.12 42.71 15.22
C VAL A 20 -0.92 41.29 15.76
N THR A 21 0.31 40.82 15.65
CA THR A 21 0.87 39.66 16.34
C THR A 21 0.86 39.90 17.85
N VAL A 22 0.22 39.02 18.65
CA VAL A 22 0.41 38.98 20.10
C VAL A 22 0.69 37.55 20.56
N LEU A 23 1.97 37.31 20.88
CA LEU A 23 2.44 36.27 21.79
C LEU A 23 2.02 36.62 23.22
N ARG A 24 1.25 35.75 23.91
CA ARG A 24 1.22 35.67 25.38
C ARG A 24 0.92 34.25 25.89
N ASN A 25 1.98 33.58 26.31
CA ASN A 25 2.25 32.99 27.64
C ASN A 25 1.13 32.41 28.53
N CYS A 26 1.52 31.24 29.09
CA CYS A 26 1.42 30.79 30.48
C CYS A 26 0.16 30.09 31.00
N CYS A 27 0.34 28.80 31.37
CA CYS A 27 0.39 28.41 32.78
C CYS A 27 1.02 27.01 32.95
N CYS A 28 2.29 26.97 33.38
CA CYS A 28 2.89 25.79 34.03
C CYS A 28 2.95 26.07 35.53
N ARG A 29 2.30 25.22 36.33
CA ARG A 29 2.42 25.23 37.80
C ARG A 29 3.70 24.51 38.22
N VAL A 30 4.47 25.20 39.05
CA VAL A 30 5.69 24.76 39.74
C VAL A 30 5.33 23.88 40.94
N PHE A 31 6.06 22.77 41.13
CA PHE A 31 6.29 22.21 42.46
C PHE A 31 7.80 22.02 42.67
N SER A 32 8.28 22.55 43.78
CA SER A 32 9.68 22.58 44.21
C SER A 32 10.05 21.36 45.06
N GLY A 33 11.27 20.84 44.90
CA GLY A 33 11.94 19.97 45.86
C GLY A 33 13.45 19.93 45.58
N LYS A 34 14.25 20.37 46.56
CA LYS A 34 15.70 20.61 46.48
C LYS A 34 16.56 19.36 46.78
N HIS A 35 17.84 19.48 46.40
CA HIS A 35 19.06 18.73 46.81
C HIS A 35 19.49 17.47 46.03
N LEU A 36 20.51 17.60 45.16
CA LEU A 36 21.91 17.19 45.44
C LEU A 36 22.85 17.57 44.27
N LYS A 37 24.04 18.07 44.61
CA LYS A 37 25.15 18.44 43.68
C LYS A 37 26.02 17.22 43.37
N LYS A 38 26.41 16.99 42.10
CA LYS A 38 27.82 16.96 41.61
C LYS A 38 27.99 16.36 40.21
N SER A 39 28.93 16.97 39.48
CA SER A 39 29.86 16.41 38.46
C SER A 39 29.38 16.22 37.02
N MET A 40 30.06 16.98 36.14
CA MET A 40 30.21 16.74 34.70
C MET A 40 30.68 15.32 34.39
N LYS A 41 30.13 14.74 33.32
CA LYS A 41 30.86 14.01 32.28
C LYS A 41 29.98 13.89 31.02
N THR A 42 30.51 14.38 29.92
CA THR A 42 30.04 14.17 28.54
C THR A 42 29.99 12.68 28.23
N ARG A 43 28.89 12.21 27.63
CA ARG A 43 28.84 11.05 26.73
C ARG A 43 27.49 10.99 26.03
N ASP A 44 27.57 10.65 24.75
CA ASP A 44 26.49 10.53 23.78
C ASP A 44 25.31 9.74 24.33
N SER A 45 24.15 10.39 24.39
CA SER A 45 22.86 9.72 24.64
C SER A 45 22.11 9.65 23.32
N VAL A 46 22.10 8.46 22.74
CA VAL A 46 21.08 8.03 21.79
C VAL A 46 19.73 8.17 22.49
N ILE A 47 18.94 9.16 22.07
CA ILE A 47 17.57 9.32 22.55
C ILE A 47 16.74 8.21 21.90
N LEU A 48 16.64 7.08 22.60
CA LEU A 48 15.60 6.09 22.36
C LEU A 48 14.28 6.72 22.81
N CYS A 49 13.54 7.29 21.87
CA CYS A 49 12.23 7.86 22.16
C CYS A 49 11.24 6.70 22.30
N CYS A 50 11.05 6.21 23.52
CA CYS A 50 9.93 5.35 23.88
C CYS A 50 8.63 6.14 23.70
N ILE A 51 7.95 5.95 22.57
CA ILE A 51 6.60 6.47 22.39
C ILE A 51 5.65 5.58 23.19
N SER A 52 5.26 6.11 24.35
CA SER A 52 4.19 5.63 25.20
C SER A 52 2.88 5.50 24.41
N ASN A 53 2.23 4.34 24.54
CA ASN A 53 0.91 4.03 24.00
C ASN A 53 -0.14 5.02 24.55
N LYS A 54 -0.45 6.05 23.77
CA LYS A 54 -1.76 6.70 23.76
C LYS A 54 -2.24 6.74 22.32
N GLU A 55 -3.37 6.11 22.08
CA GLU A 55 -4.11 6.14 20.81
C GLU A 55 -4.34 7.59 20.37
N SER A 56 -3.41 8.13 19.59
CA SER A 56 -3.62 9.37 18.88
C SER A 56 -4.11 9.00 17.50
N LYS A 57 -5.31 9.47 17.15
CA LYS A 57 -5.84 9.43 15.78
C LYS A 57 -4.95 10.33 14.91
N ILE A 58 -3.79 9.82 14.50
CA ILE A 58 -2.97 10.47 13.49
C ILE A 58 -3.78 10.39 12.20
N SER A 59 -4.17 11.56 11.67
CA SER A 59 -4.89 11.64 10.39
C SER A 59 -4.03 10.98 9.30
N ARG A 60 -4.63 10.13 8.46
CA ARG A 60 -3.98 9.47 7.31
C ARG A 60 -3.14 10.44 6.46
N ARG A 61 -3.60 11.69 6.33
CA ARG A 61 -2.87 12.78 5.64
C ARG A 61 -1.56 13.19 6.33
N LYS A 62 -1.46 13.08 7.66
CA LYS A 62 -0.24 13.42 8.42
C LYS A 62 0.86 12.36 8.30
N LEU A 63 0.49 11.08 8.20
CA LEU A 63 1.46 10.02 7.86
C LEU A 63 1.94 10.16 6.41
N LEU A 64 1.04 10.54 5.50
CA LEU A 64 1.39 10.81 4.09
C LEU A 64 2.12 12.16 3.87
N SER A 65 2.14 13.06 4.84
CA SER A 65 2.83 14.36 4.71
C SER A 65 4.29 14.31 5.15
N ASN A 66 4.67 13.40 6.05
CA ASN A 66 5.92 13.46 6.81
C ASN A 66 7.00 12.40 6.43
N SER A 67 6.93 11.76 5.27
CA SER A 67 7.91 10.72 4.92
C SER A 67 9.30 11.27 4.54
N VAL A 68 10.32 10.59 5.08
CA VAL A 68 11.73 10.65 4.66
C VAL A 68 11.96 9.48 3.68
N SER A 69 12.59 9.76 2.54
CA SER A 69 12.93 8.74 1.53
C SER A 69 13.95 7.74 2.08
N PHE A 70 13.66 6.45 2.01
CA PHE A 70 14.65 5.39 2.22
C PHE A 70 15.06 4.82 0.86
N SER A 71 16.28 5.11 0.43
CA SER A 71 16.88 4.47 -0.75
C SER A 71 17.37 3.07 -0.39
N LEU A 72 16.88 2.05 -1.09
CA LEU A 72 17.44 0.70 -1.03
C LEU A 72 18.80 0.71 -1.76
N LEU A 73 19.90 0.69 -1.02
CA LEU A 73 21.22 0.41 -1.58
C LEU A 73 21.39 -1.12 -1.68
N VAL A 74 21.34 -1.65 -2.90
CA VAL A 74 21.80 -3.01 -3.20
C VAL A 74 23.02 -2.89 -4.11
N ASN A 75 24.14 -3.44 -3.64
CA ASN A 75 25.46 -3.33 -4.25
C ASN A 75 25.50 -3.98 -5.65
N HIS A 76 26.02 -3.24 -6.65
CA HIS A 76 26.17 -3.70 -8.03
C HIS A 76 27.54 -4.35 -8.28
N ASN A 77 27.56 -5.43 -9.06
CA ASN A 77 28.72 -5.84 -9.87
C ASN A 77 28.22 -6.30 -11.25
N PRO A 78 28.75 -5.78 -12.37
CA PRO A 78 28.28 -6.14 -13.71
C PRO A 78 29.30 -7.05 -14.41
N PHE A 79 28.98 -8.31 -14.73
CA PHE A 79 29.63 -9.03 -15.83
C PHE A 79 28.67 -10.00 -16.54
N TYR A 80 29.00 -10.28 -17.81
CA TYR A 80 28.17 -10.56 -19.00
C TYR A 80 27.51 -11.96 -19.17
N THR A 81 26.48 -11.98 -20.05
CA THR A 81 25.94 -12.96 -21.04
C THR A 81 26.07 -14.49 -20.82
N SER A 82 25.10 -15.35 -21.17
CA SER A 82 24.32 -15.44 -22.43
C SER A 82 23.12 -16.41 -22.30
N ALA A 83 22.04 -16.18 -23.07
CA ALA A 83 21.28 -17.15 -23.87
C ALA A 83 19.98 -16.50 -24.39
N GLN A 84 19.80 -16.48 -25.71
CA GLN A 84 18.69 -15.83 -26.42
C GLN A 84 17.40 -16.67 -26.41
N ALA A 85 16.30 -16.01 -26.06
CA ALA A 85 14.97 -16.30 -26.59
C ALA A 85 14.33 -14.96 -26.95
N TYR A 86 13.67 -14.90 -28.11
CA TYR A 86 13.04 -13.73 -28.75
C TYR A 86 12.51 -12.68 -27.76
N ALA A 87 13.30 -11.65 -27.51
CA ALA A 87 12.94 -10.55 -26.63
C ALA A 87 12.61 -9.32 -27.47
N VAL A 88 11.35 -8.88 -27.44
CA VAL A 88 11.11 -7.43 -27.35
C VAL A 88 11.93 -7.01 -26.14
N THR A 89 12.92 -6.12 -26.33
CA THR A 89 13.87 -5.62 -25.33
C THR A 89 13.14 -4.90 -24.20
N THR A 90 12.41 -5.66 -23.40
CA THR A 90 11.85 -5.27 -22.13
C THR A 90 12.95 -5.50 -21.12
N SER A 91 13.39 -4.44 -20.46
CA SER A 91 14.32 -4.53 -19.34
C SER A 91 13.74 -5.46 -18.27
N SER A 92 14.62 -6.15 -17.52
CA SER A 92 14.18 -7.08 -16.48
C SER A 92 13.26 -6.40 -15.47
N LEU A 93 12.34 -7.15 -14.84
CA LEU A 93 11.45 -6.69 -13.78
C LEU A 93 12.25 -6.02 -12.66
N ARG A 94 13.40 -6.60 -12.30
CA ARG A 94 14.34 -5.99 -11.36
C ARG A 94 14.81 -4.61 -11.83
N THR A 95 15.27 -4.50 -13.07
CA THR A 95 15.74 -3.23 -13.62
C THR A 95 14.63 -2.18 -13.64
N ARG A 96 13.41 -2.56 -14.02
CA ARG A 96 12.23 -1.68 -14.05
C ARG A 96 11.79 -1.25 -12.65
N LEU A 97 11.92 -2.13 -11.66
CA LEU A 97 11.65 -1.81 -10.26
C LEU A 97 12.68 -0.79 -9.75
N ASP A 98 13.98 -1.05 -9.97
CA ASP A 98 15.08 -0.20 -9.52
C ASP A 98 15.02 1.19 -10.18
N SER A 99 14.71 1.25 -11.48
CA SER A 99 14.54 2.50 -12.22
C SER A 99 13.16 3.14 -12.04
N LYS A 100 12.24 2.48 -11.32
CA LYS A 100 10.83 2.91 -11.14
C LYS A 100 10.09 3.12 -12.46
N SER A 101 10.52 2.46 -13.53
CA SER A 101 9.95 2.58 -14.89
C SER A 101 8.83 1.56 -15.15
N VAL A 102 8.00 1.28 -14.15
CA VAL A 102 6.86 0.35 -14.28
C VAL A 102 5.66 1.11 -14.85
N GLU A 103 5.34 0.86 -16.11
CA GLU A 103 4.21 1.50 -16.80
C GLU A 103 2.94 0.67 -16.72
N LYS A 104 1.80 1.37 -16.73
CA LYS A 104 0.47 0.77 -16.88
C LYS A 104 0.27 0.33 -18.32
N ILE A 105 -0.01 -0.96 -18.53
CA ILE A 105 -0.40 -1.50 -19.83
C ILE A 105 -1.89 -1.77 -19.87
N VAL A 106 -2.58 -1.26 -20.90
CA VAL A 106 -4.03 -1.48 -21.09
C VAL A 106 -4.21 -2.49 -22.21
N PHE A 107 -4.13 -3.80 -21.91
CA PHE A 107 -4.49 -4.86 -22.86
C PHE A 107 -5.29 -5.98 -22.15
N ASN A 108 -6.22 -6.59 -22.90
CA ASN A 108 -7.34 -7.42 -22.42
C ASN A 108 -7.14 -8.94 -22.64
N SER A 109 -5.91 -9.45 -22.75
CA SER A 109 -5.74 -10.90 -22.75
C SER A 109 -5.87 -11.42 -21.32
N ILE A 110 -6.74 -12.40 -21.11
CA ILE A 110 -6.89 -13.08 -19.82
C ILE A 110 -5.51 -13.61 -19.40
N PRO A 111 -4.90 -13.11 -18.31
CA PRO A 111 -3.60 -13.58 -17.90
C PRO A 111 -3.68 -15.05 -17.52
N LYS A 112 -2.64 -15.81 -17.87
CA LYS A 112 -2.50 -17.20 -17.45
C LYS A 112 -2.27 -17.26 -15.93
N PRO A 113 -2.68 -18.37 -15.26
CA PRO A 113 -2.27 -18.64 -13.88
C PRO A 113 -0.75 -18.53 -13.72
N ILE A 114 -0.32 -17.95 -12.60
CA ILE A 114 1.09 -17.71 -12.29
C ILE A 114 1.68 -18.98 -11.69
N GLN A 115 2.76 -19.46 -12.27
CA GLN A 115 3.56 -20.54 -11.70
C GLN A 115 4.59 -19.94 -10.74
N TYR A 116 4.47 -20.28 -9.46
CA TYR A 116 5.42 -19.92 -8.42
C TYR A 116 6.41 -21.06 -8.20
N PRO A 117 7.66 -20.78 -7.78
CA PRO A 117 8.62 -21.80 -7.39
C PRO A 117 8.05 -22.76 -6.34
N ILE A 118 8.40 -24.04 -6.44
CA ILE A 118 7.87 -25.07 -5.54
C ILE A 118 8.20 -24.82 -4.06
N TYR A 119 9.28 -24.09 -3.77
CA TYR A 119 9.64 -23.77 -2.40
C TYR A 119 8.59 -22.90 -1.68
N LEU A 120 7.69 -22.24 -2.42
CA LEU A 120 6.55 -21.49 -1.85
C LEU A 120 5.36 -22.38 -1.51
N LEU A 121 5.35 -23.66 -1.88
CA LEU A 121 4.22 -24.57 -1.62
C LEU A 121 3.87 -24.62 -0.12
N GLY A 122 2.59 -24.51 0.23
CA GLY A 122 2.08 -24.59 1.60
C GLY A 122 1.44 -23.29 2.09
N THR A 123 1.10 -23.25 3.38
CA THR A 123 0.59 -22.05 4.06
C THR A 123 1.72 -21.39 4.85
N TRP A 124 1.76 -20.06 4.81
CA TRP A 124 2.78 -19.22 5.41
C TRP A 124 2.14 -18.17 6.29
N ASN A 125 2.65 -18.01 7.51
CA ASN A 125 2.39 -16.84 8.34
C ASN A 125 3.24 -15.69 7.80
N VAL A 126 2.59 -14.60 7.43
CA VAL A 126 3.20 -13.38 6.91
C VAL A 126 3.29 -12.37 8.03
N SER A 127 4.50 -11.86 8.26
CA SER A 127 4.72 -10.61 8.98
C SER A 127 4.99 -9.52 7.96
N GLU A 128 4.10 -8.54 7.88
CA GLU A 128 4.20 -7.41 6.97
C GLU A 128 4.60 -6.14 7.73
N LEU A 129 5.58 -5.42 7.21
CA LEU A 129 5.96 -4.07 7.62
C LEU A 129 5.78 -3.11 6.45
N PHE A 130 4.95 -2.08 6.63
CA PHE A 130 4.88 -0.96 5.70
C PHE A 130 6.10 -0.04 5.87
N THR A 131 7.00 -0.03 4.89
CA THR A 131 8.27 0.71 5.01
C THR A 131 8.19 2.15 4.53
N GLY A 132 7.15 2.50 3.77
CA GLY A 132 6.92 3.88 3.35
C GLY A 132 6.37 4.01 1.94
N PHE A 133 6.44 5.24 1.42
CA PHE A 133 5.98 5.58 0.08
C PHE A 133 6.79 6.74 -0.51
N GLU A 134 6.78 6.84 -1.83
CA GLU A 134 7.43 7.92 -2.58
C GLU A 134 6.43 8.68 -3.44
N ILE A 135 6.42 10.02 -3.32
CA ILE A 135 5.62 10.96 -4.13
C ILE A 135 6.34 12.31 -4.31
N PRO A 136 6.20 12.97 -5.48
CA PRO A 136 5.75 12.39 -6.74
C PRO A 136 6.77 11.39 -7.27
N LEU A 137 6.32 10.27 -7.84
CA LEU A 137 7.24 9.32 -8.49
C LEU A 137 7.74 9.84 -9.85
N LEU A 138 7.01 10.78 -10.46
CA LEU A 138 7.34 11.42 -11.72
C LEU A 138 7.69 12.90 -11.51
N SER A 139 8.89 13.26 -11.93
CA SER A 139 9.24 14.62 -12.34
C SER A 139 9.71 14.52 -13.78
N SER A 140 8.83 14.74 -14.75
CA SER A 140 9.24 14.77 -16.16
C SER A 140 9.82 16.13 -16.52
N GLN A 141 10.73 16.21 -17.50
CA GLN A 141 11.43 17.44 -17.88
C GLN A 141 10.50 18.60 -18.30
N ASN A 142 9.24 18.31 -18.67
CA ASN A 142 8.27 19.30 -19.14
C ASN A 142 6.98 19.38 -18.29
N THR A 143 6.89 18.65 -17.18
CA THR A 143 5.71 18.71 -16.29
C THR A 143 6.08 18.24 -14.90
N THR A 144 6.11 19.19 -13.95
CA THR A 144 6.32 18.91 -12.53
C THR A 144 4.98 18.78 -11.84
N ILE A 145 4.67 17.59 -11.34
CA ILE A 145 3.49 17.38 -10.49
C ILE A 145 3.92 17.60 -9.06
N THR A 146 3.22 18.50 -8.37
CA THR A 146 3.56 18.80 -6.99
C THR A 146 3.03 17.70 -6.07
N LYS A 147 3.73 17.47 -4.95
CA LYS A 147 3.25 16.59 -3.87
C LYS A 147 1.84 16.99 -3.41
N GLN A 148 1.57 18.29 -3.35
CA GLN A 148 0.27 18.85 -2.96
C GLN A 148 -0.84 18.48 -3.95
N GLU A 149 -0.55 18.46 -5.25
CA GLU A 149 -1.51 18.06 -6.29
C GLU A 149 -1.92 16.59 -6.13
N ILE A 150 -0.95 15.71 -5.88
CA ILE A 150 -1.20 14.28 -5.60
C ILE A 150 -2.01 14.12 -4.31
N ILE A 151 -1.58 14.72 -3.20
CA ILE A 151 -2.22 14.56 -1.88
C ILE A 151 -3.67 15.08 -1.85
N LYS A 152 -4.00 16.10 -2.66
CA LYS A 152 -5.37 16.61 -2.77
C LYS A 152 -6.32 15.59 -3.39
N ASN A 153 -5.80 14.66 -4.20
CA ASN A 153 -6.59 13.69 -4.94
C ASN A 153 -6.87 12.44 -4.11
N ILE A 154 -7.99 12.46 -3.39
CA ILE A 154 -8.38 11.36 -2.50
C ILE A 154 -8.70 10.05 -3.24
N GLU A 155 -8.94 10.10 -4.55
CA GLU A 155 -9.34 8.93 -5.34
C GLU A 155 -8.14 8.10 -5.83
N LEU A 156 -6.92 8.56 -5.56
CA LEU A 156 -5.72 7.80 -5.86
C LEU A 156 -5.66 6.49 -5.05
N PRO A 157 -5.23 5.39 -5.67
CA PRO A 157 -5.04 4.11 -4.98
C PRO A 157 -4.11 4.29 -3.77
N GLY A 158 -4.51 3.73 -2.62
CA GLY A 158 -3.79 3.80 -1.35
C GLY A 158 -4.22 4.95 -0.42
N PHE A 159 -4.94 5.97 -0.90
CA PHE A 159 -5.42 7.05 -0.02
C PHE A 159 -6.76 6.77 0.64
N GLN A 160 -7.54 5.85 0.07
CA GLN A 160 -8.82 5.39 0.61
C GLN A 160 -8.70 3.97 1.17
N LYS A 161 -9.49 3.67 2.22
CA LYS A 161 -9.57 2.31 2.75
C LYS A 161 -10.14 1.42 1.66
N CYS A 162 -9.64 0.21 1.54
CA CYS A 162 -9.99 -0.78 0.53
C CYS A 162 -9.72 -0.35 -0.92
N SER A 163 -8.90 0.68 -1.17
CA SER A 163 -8.58 1.12 -2.56
C SER A 163 -7.52 0.26 -3.25
N ILE A 164 -6.81 -0.58 -2.47
CA ILE A 164 -5.88 -1.62 -2.92
C ILE A 164 -6.19 -2.86 -2.10
N ALA A 165 -6.81 -3.88 -2.70
CA ALA A 165 -7.34 -5.02 -1.96
C ALA A 165 -6.26 -5.81 -1.20
N ALA A 166 -5.08 -6.00 -1.80
CA ALA A 166 -3.97 -6.72 -1.18
C ALA A 166 -3.44 -6.05 0.10
N PHE A 167 -3.68 -4.75 0.25
CA PHE A 167 -3.28 -3.93 1.39
C PHE A 167 -4.42 -2.97 1.76
N ALA A 168 -5.48 -3.48 2.38
CA ALA A 168 -6.76 -2.77 2.46
C ALA A 168 -6.76 -1.48 3.33
N ASP A 169 -5.71 -1.19 4.10
CA ASP A 169 -5.56 0.07 4.84
C ASP A 169 -4.08 0.52 4.89
N ILE A 170 -3.47 0.67 3.71
CA ILE A 170 -2.04 1.05 3.55
C ILE A 170 -1.64 2.20 4.49
N GLY A 171 -0.55 1.98 5.21
CA GLY A 171 0.11 2.99 6.03
C GLY A 171 -0.68 3.43 7.25
N LYS A 172 -1.78 2.75 7.61
CA LYS A 172 -2.47 2.97 8.88
C LYS A 172 -2.02 1.98 9.95
N ILE A 173 -1.92 0.71 9.56
CA ILE A 173 -1.27 -0.33 10.34
C ILE A 173 0.14 -0.44 9.78
N MET A 174 1.14 -0.25 10.65
CA MET A 174 2.54 -0.38 10.25
C MET A 174 2.93 -1.86 10.15
N ASP A 175 2.45 -2.66 11.10
CA ASP A 175 2.76 -4.08 11.22
C ASP A 175 1.46 -4.90 11.13
N SER A 176 1.33 -5.68 10.07
CA SER A 176 0.18 -6.55 9.81
C SER A 176 0.60 -8.02 9.86
N SER A 177 -0.29 -8.92 10.29
CA SER A 177 -0.02 -10.36 10.21
C SER A 177 -1.21 -11.12 9.65
N TYR A 178 -0.96 -11.90 8.61
CA TYR A 178 -1.94 -12.67 7.87
C TYR A 178 -1.29 -13.92 7.29
N GLN A 179 -2.04 -14.71 6.53
CA GLN A 179 -1.54 -15.91 5.89
C GLN A 179 -1.56 -15.81 4.37
N MET A 180 -0.53 -16.39 3.75
CA MET A 180 -0.50 -16.67 2.32
C MET A 180 -0.48 -18.17 2.09
N ARG A 181 -1.11 -18.63 1.02
CA ARG A 181 -1.15 -20.05 0.66
C ARG A 181 -0.82 -20.26 -0.80
N PHE A 182 -0.01 -21.27 -1.05
CA PHE A 182 0.28 -21.78 -2.38
C PHE A 182 -0.01 -23.27 -2.40
N ASN A 183 -0.74 -23.73 -3.40
CA ASN A 183 -1.18 -25.11 -3.53
C ASN A 183 -0.56 -25.75 -4.78
N LEU A 184 -0.42 -27.07 -4.76
CA LEU A 184 -0.16 -27.81 -5.98
C LEU A 184 -1.35 -27.68 -6.94
N PRO A 185 -1.11 -27.70 -8.26
CA PRO A 185 -2.19 -27.86 -9.21
C PRO A 185 -2.95 -29.16 -8.92
N SER A 186 -4.29 -29.10 -8.88
CA SER A 186 -5.18 -30.21 -8.53
C SER A 186 -4.95 -31.48 -9.36
N GLN A 187 -4.36 -31.33 -10.55
CA GLN A 187 -4.13 -32.39 -11.53
C GLN A 187 -2.68 -32.90 -11.56
N MET A 188 -1.73 -32.30 -10.83
CA MET A 188 -0.32 -32.75 -10.84
C MET A 188 0.25 -32.81 -9.43
N LYS A 189 0.34 -34.03 -8.88
CA LYS A 189 0.96 -34.30 -7.57
C LYS A 189 2.49 -34.13 -7.58
N ASN A 190 3.12 -34.22 -8.76
CA ASN A 190 4.57 -34.09 -8.95
C ASN A 190 4.87 -32.88 -9.87
N SER A 191 4.56 -31.68 -9.40
CA SER A 191 4.84 -30.44 -10.13
C SER A 191 6.05 -29.73 -9.51
N ASP A 192 6.92 -29.19 -10.35
CA ASP A 192 8.05 -28.34 -9.93
C ASP A 192 7.61 -26.88 -9.64
N CYS A 193 6.30 -26.62 -9.64
CA CYS A 193 5.72 -25.32 -9.37
C CYS A 193 4.46 -25.42 -8.49
N CYS A 194 4.09 -24.31 -7.88
CA CYS A 194 2.84 -24.17 -7.15
C CYS A 194 2.06 -22.93 -7.62
N TYR A 195 0.81 -22.82 -7.19
CA TYR A 195 -0.10 -21.73 -7.55
C TYR A 195 -0.61 -21.03 -6.29
N LYS A 196 -0.62 -19.70 -6.31
CA LYS A 196 -1.16 -18.90 -5.21
C LYS A 196 -2.68 -19.09 -5.10
N ASP A 197 -3.14 -19.43 -3.90
CA ASP A 197 -4.56 -19.43 -3.54
C ASP A 197 -4.99 -17.97 -3.31
N LEU A 198 -5.38 -17.29 -4.40
CA LEU A 198 -5.66 -15.86 -4.39
C LEU A 198 -6.80 -15.53 -3.43
N LYS A 199 -7.89 -16.30 -3.48
CA LYS A 199 -9.01 -16.18 -2.55
C LYS A 199 -8.54 -16.20 -1.10
N PHE A 200 -7.80 -17.23 -0.70
CA PHE A 200 -7.31 -17.35 0.67
C PHE A 200 -6.39 -16.18 1.07
N CYS A 201 -5.44 -15.82 0.19
CA CYS A 201 -4.47 -14.76 0.47
C CYS A 201 -5.13 -13.39 0.62
N VAL A 202 -6.08 -13.06 -0.27
CA VAL A 202 -6.77 -11.76 -0.24
C VAL A 202 -7.70 -11.68 0.95
N GLU A 203 -8.46 -12.74 1.25
CA GLU A 203 -9.30 -12.78 2.44
C GLU A 203 -8.50 -12.57 3.73
N SER A 204 -7.41 -13.32 3.87
CA SER A 204 -6.55 -13.26 5.05
C SER A 204 -5.94 -11.86 5.22
N SER A 205 -5.40 -11.28 4.14
CA SER A 205 -4.83 -9.93 4.17
C SER A 205 -5.87 -8.86 4.49
N ILE A 206 -7.05 -8.87 3.84
CA ILE A 206 -8.09 -7.86 4.10
C ILE A 206 -8.56 -7.94 5.55
N ASN A 207 -8.84 -9.14 6.05
CA ASN A 207 -9.29 -9.33 7.42
C ASN A 207 -8.25 -8.84 8.45
N SER A 208 -6.95 -9.08 8.19
CA SER A 208 -5.87 -8.52 9.01
C SER A 208 -5.85 -6.99 8.97
N HIS A 209 -5.84 -6.38 7.78
CA HIS A 209 -5.76 -4.93 7.63
C HIS A 209 -6.98 -4.19 8.18
N LEU A 210 -8.14 -4.86 8.24
CA LEU A 210 -9.37 -4.28 8.74
C LEU A 210 -9.70 -4.69 10.18
N ASN A 211 -8.82 -5.45 10.84
CA ASN A 211 -8.96 -5.94 12.21
C ASN A 211 -10.26 -6.71 12.46
N GLY A 212 -10.60 -7.66 11.59
CA GLY A 212 -11.75 -8.53 11.81
C GLY A 212 -12.19 -9.32 10.58
N SER A 213 -13.12 -10.24 10.77
CA SER A 213 -13.77 -10.99 9.68
C SER A 213 -14.79 -10.09 8.99
N VAL A 214 -14.33 -9.32 8.00
CA VAL A 214 -15.12 -8.31 7.28
C VAL A 214 -15.63 -8.81 5.93
N ILE A 215 -15.02 -9.87 5.39
CA ILE A 215 -15.43 -10.50 4.13
C ILE A 215 -16.62 -11.43 4.37
N ASP A 216 -17.61 -11.34 3.49
CA ASP A 216 -18.77 -12.24 3.44
C ASP A 216 -18.52 -13.38 2.44
N SER A 217 -18.12 -13.03 1.21
CA SER A 217 -17.79 -13.98 0.16
C SER A 217 -16.69 -13.51 -0.76
N ILE A 218 -15.95 -14.48 -1.31
CA ILE A 218 -15.04 -14.27 -2.44
C ILE A 218 -15.36 -15.30 -3.52
N PHE A 219 -15.56 -14.79 -4.74
CA PHE A 219 -15.89 -15.58 -5.92
C PHE A 219 -14.87 -15.30 -7.03
N GLU A 220 -14.24 -16.35 -7.56
CA GLU A 220 -13.33 -16.26 -8.70
C GLU A 220 -14.09 -16.67 -9.96
N ARG A 221 -14.52 -15.68 -10.74
CA ARG A 221 -15.33 -15.92 -11.95
C ARG A 221 -14.51 -16.56 -13.05
N ASN A 222 -13.23 -16.18 -13.15
CA ASN A 222 -12.25 -16.71 -14.09
C ASN A 222 -10.84 -16.37 -13.57
N ALA A 223 -9.79 -16.75 -14.30
CA ALA A 223 -8.41 -16.51 -13.90
C ALA A 223 -8.02 -15.02 -13.75
N ASN A 224 -8.85 -14.10 -14.25
CA ASN A 224 -8.58 -12.67 -14.28
C ASN A 224 -9.59 -11.82 -13.52
N GLN A 225 -10.62 -12.41 -12.92
CA GLN A 225 -11.70 -11.70 -12.25
C GLN A 225 -12.04 -12.35 -10.91
N THR A 226 -11.91 -11.55 -9.85
CA THR A 226 -12.25 -11.93 -8.48
C THR A 226 -13.20 -10.90 -7.89
N SER A 227 -14.36 -11.36 -7.46
CA SER A 227 -15.38 -10.58 -6.76
C SER A 227 -15.23 -10.79 -5.25
N ILE A 228 -15.30 -9.71 -4.48
CA ILE A 228 -15.17 -9.72 -3.02
C ILE A 228 -16.34 -8.94 -2.43
N ASP A 229 -17.18 -9.61 -1.65
CA ASP A 229 -18.29 -9.00 -0.93
C ASP A 229 -17.92 -8.81 0.53
N PHE A 230 -18.23 -7.62 1.05
CA PHE A 230 -18.04 -7.28 2.44
C PHE A 230 -19.33 -7.50 3.21
N LYS A 231 -19.22 -7.96 4.46
CA LYS A 231 -20.34 -7.99 5.39
C LYS A 231 -20.92 -6.59 5.52
N ARG A 232 -22.26 -6.51 5.52
CA ARG A 232 -22.96 -5.23 5.61
C ARG A 232 -22.49 -4.40 6.81
N GLY A 233 -22.09 -3.15 6.54
CA GLY A 233 -21.63 -2.21 7.57
C GLY A 233 -20.20 -2.44 8.10
N SER A 234 -19.48 -3.45 7.60
CA SER A 234 -18.09 -3.72 8.04
C SER A 234 -17.08 -2.66 7.58
N THR A 235 -17.35 -1.98 6.47
CA THR A 235 -16.56 -0.83 6.01
C THR A 235 -17.43 0.21 5.30
N LEU A 236 -17.12 1.49 5.54
CA LEU A 236 -17.83 2.61 4.92
C LEU A 236 -17.36 2.90 3.49
N ASN A 237 -16.23 2.33 3.07
CA ASN A 237 -15.61 2.63 1.77
C ASN A 237 -15.83 1.57 0.70
N ALA A 238 -16.26 0.37 1.10
CA ALA A 238 -16.50 -0.74 0.20
C ALA A 238 -17.65 -1.61 0.73
N GLU A 239 -18.56 -1.97 -0.15
CA GLU A 239 -19.45 -3.11 0.05
C GLU A 239 -19.04 -4.27 -0.84
N HIS A 240 -18.45 -3.94 -1.99
CA HIS A 240 -18.07 -4.90 -2.99
C HIS A 240 -16.85 -4.40 -3.78
N ILE A 241 -15.94 -5.32 -4.07
CA ILE A 241 -14.75 -5.08 -4.89
C ILE A 241 -14.72 -6.09 -6.03
N GLU A 242 -14.57 -5.59 -7.25
CA GLU A 242 -14.18 -6.38 -8.41
C GLU A 242 -12.69 -6.16 -8.70
N LEU A 243 -11.92 -7.23 -8.73
CA LEU A 243 -10.51 -7.24 -9.12
C LEU A 243 -10.36 -7.82 -10.52
N PHE A 244 -9.75 -7.06 -11.40
CA PHE A 244 -9.40 -7.45 -12.76
C PHE A 244 -7.87 -7.51 -12.89
N ARG A 245 -7.34 -8.72 -13.09
CA ARG A 245 -5.93 -8.91 -13.39
C ARG A 245 -5.71 -8.67 -14.89
N ASN A 246 -4.99 -7.61 -15.24
CA ASN A 246 -4.78 -7.20 -16.63
C ASN A 246 -3.49 -7.76 -17.22
N ARG A 247 -2.45 -7.92 -16.40
CA ARG A 247 -1.15 -8.40 -16.84
C ARG A 247 -0.43 -9.14 -15.74
N VAL A 248 0.30 -10.16 -16.13
CA VAL A 248 1.28 -10.83 -15.28
C VAL A 248 2.61 -10.91 -16.02
N GLU A 249 3.69 -10.70 -15.30
CA GLU A 249 5.04 -11.08 -15.72
C GLU A 249 5.71 -11.81 -14.56
N VAL A 250 6.55 -12.80 -14.89
CA VAL A 250 7.37 -13.52 -13.91
C VAL A 250 8.82 -13.49 -14.35
N GLU A 251 9.73 -13.39 -13.40
CA GLU A 251 11.16 -13.43 -13.64
C GLU A 251 11.86 -14.14 -12.48
N SER A 252 12.75 -15.08 -12.81
CA SER A 252 13.66 -15.70 -11.83
C SER A 252 15.07 -15.16 -12.05
N ASP A 253 15.68 -14.58 -11.02
CA ASP A 253 17.09 -14.17 -11.04
C ASP A 253 17.95 -15.23 -10.33
N SER A 254 18.51 -16.14 -11.11
CA SER A 254 19.35 -17.25 -10.63
C SER A 254 20.61 -16.81 -9.88
N ARG A 255 21.04 -15.54 -10.00
CA ARG A 255 22.22 -15.04 -9.29
C ARG A 255 21.91 -14.63 -7.85
N THR A 256 20.65 -14.30 -7.58
CA THR A 256 20.25 -13.75 -6.27
C THR A 256 19.12 -14.52 -5.60
N ASP A 257 18.71 -15.64 -6.20
CA ASP A 257 17.59 -16.50 -5.79
C ASP A 257 16.24 -15.78 -5.66
N TRP A 258 16.14 -14.57 -6.19
CA TRP A 258 14.90 -13.81 -6.22
C TRP A 258 14.00 -14.32 -7.33
N PHE A 259 12.74 -14.55 -6.97
CA PHE A 259 11.64 -14.73 -7.88
C PHE A 259 10.75 -13.50 -7.83
N PHE A 260 10.57 -12.84 -8.97
CA PHE A 260 9.76 -11.64 -9.12
C PHE A 260 8.45 -11.95 -9.83
N VAL A 261 7.36 -11.35 -9.34
CA VAL A 261 6.05 -11.39 -9.98
C VAL A 261 5.53 -9.97 -10.11
N LEU A 262 5.29 -9.54 -11.34
CA LEU A 262 4.54 -8.32 -11.62
C LEU A 262 3.08 -8.71 -11.84
N GLU A 263 2.17 -8.10 -11.09
CA GLU A 263 0.73 -8.22 -11.28
C GLU A 263 0.13 -6.84 -11.48
N GLN A 264 -0.44 -6.59 -12.64
CA GLN A 264 -1.16 -5.35 -12.91
C GLN A 264 -2.65 -5.56 -12.70
N TRP A 265 -3.23 -4.71 -11.88
CA TRP A 265 -4.62 -4.79 -11.43
C TRP A 265 -5.39 -3.55 -11.83
N ARG A 266 -6.63 -3.78 -12.25
CA ARG A 266 -7.71 -2.81 -12.17
C ARG A 266 -8.66 -3.28 -11.08
N GLN A 267 -9.03 -2.37 -10.20
CA GLN A 267 -9.97 -2.64 -9.13
C GLN A 267 -11.14 -1.67 -9.26
N VAL A 268 -12.36 -2.20 -9.17
CA VAL A 268 -13.59 -1.40 -9.09
C VAL A 268 -14.15 -1.60 -7.69
N THR A 269 -14.13 -0.54 -6.89
CA THR A 269 -14.64 -0.55 -5.52
C THR A 269 -15.98 0.15 -5.50
N THR A 270 -17.02 -0.57 -5.08
CA THR A 270 -18.36 -0.02 -4.92
C THR A 270 -18.73 0.05 -3.45
N GLY A 271 -19.46 1.07 -3.05
CA GLY A 271 -19.99 1.19 -1.70
C GLY A 271 -21.06 2.27 -1.57
N TYR A 272 -21.55 2.46 -0.36
CA TYR A 272 -22.52 3.52 -0.06
C TYR A 272 -21.95 4.90 -0.39
N SER A 273 -22.66 5.65 -1.22
CA SER A 273 -22.34 7.07 -1.43
C SER A 273 -22.83 7.91 -0.25
N THR A 274 -22.19 9.05 -0.06
CA THR A 274 -22.70 10.11 0.82
C THR A 274 -23.91 10.82 0.23
N SER A 275 -24.19 10.65 -1.07
CA SER A 275 -25.34 11.22 -1.76
C SER A 275 -26.44 10.17 -1.92
N PHE A 276 -27.63 10.49 -1.41
CA PHE A 276 -28.82 9.63 -1.52
C PHE A 276 -29.10 9.26 -2.98
N GLY A 277 -29.35 7.97 -3.26
CA GLY A 277 -29.71 7.46 -4.59
C GLY A 277 -28.57 7.28 -5.59
N ARG A 278 -27.30 7.45 -5.21
CA ARG A 278 -26.15 7.13 -6.08
C ARG A 278 -25.27 6.08 -5.41
N ALA A 279 -24.85 5.04 -6.13
CA ALA A 279 -23.77 4.17 -5.68
C ALA A 279 -22.43 4.90 -5.87
N ARG A 280 -21.51 4.81 -4.90
CA ARG A 280 -20.14 5.25 -5.11
C ARG A 280 -19.40 4.12 -5.81
N SER A 281 -18.71 4.44 -6.91
CA SER A 281 -17.81 3.52 -7.61
C SER A 281 -16.48 4.22 -7.85
N VAL A 282 -15.38 3.58 -7.48
CA VAL A 282 -14.01 4.11 -7.62
C VAL A 282 -13.17 3.08 -8.39
N ASN A 283 -12.50 3.52 -9.46
CA ASN A 283 -11.71 2.67 -10.33
C ASN A 283 -10.22 2.88 -10.08
N THR A 284 -9.60 2.01 -9.31
CA THR A 284 -8.17 2.09 -9.03
C THR A 284 -7.38 1.23 -9.99
N ASP A 285 -6.30 1.79 -10.55
CA ASP A 285 -5.34 1.05 -11.36
C ASP A 285 -4.00 1.05 -10.61
N TYR A 286 -3.43 -0.14 -10.37
CA TYR A 286 -2.15 -0.29 -9.67
C TYR A 286 -1.41 -1.53 -10.14
N THR A 287 -0.09 -1.55 -9.95
CA THR A 287 0.78 -2.69 -10.25
C THR A 287 1.51 -3.10 -8.99
N HIS A 288 1.40 -4.37 -8.62
CA HIS A 288 2.25 -4.98 -7.62
C HIS A 288 3.48 -5.59 -8.28
N VAL A 289 4.66 -5.36 -7.70
CA VAL A 289 5.87 -6.14 -7.96
C VAL A 289 6.22 -6.85 -6.66
N TRP A 290 5.96 -8.15 -6.64
CA TRP A 290 6.33 -9.04 -5.55
C TRP A 290 7.72 -9.61 -5.79
N GLY A 291 8.52 -9.73 -4.74
CA GLY A 291 9.76 -10.51 -4.74
C GLY A 291 9.71 -11.56 -3.66
N PHE A 292 10.25 -12.75 -3.93
CA PHE A 292 10.41 -13.85 -2.98
C PHE A 292 11.82 -14.42 -3.07
N ARG A 293 12.46 -14.66 -1.92
CA ARG A 293 13.77 -15.30 -1.83
C ARG A 293 13.80 -16.24 -0.62
N PRO A 294 14.16 -17.52 -0.78
CA PRO A 294 14.29 -18.44 0.35
C PRO A 294 15.42 -17.99 1.29
N GLU A 295 15.20 -18.07 2.61
CA GLU A 295 16.21 -17.70 3.62
C GLU A 295 16.70 -18.90 4.43
N LEU A 296 15.79 -19.60 5.10
CA LEU A 296 16.12 -20.72 5.97
C LEU A 296 15.62 -22.03 5.38
N LYS A 297 16.45 -23.07 5.46
CA LYS A 297 16.10 -24.46 5.11
C LYS A 297 16.26 -25.34 6.36
N ASN A 298 15.38 -26.32 6.52
CA ASN A 298 15.55 -27.37 7.53
C ASN A 298 16.66 -28.36 7.09
N GLU A 299 16.97 -29.34 7.95
CA GLU A 299 17.95 -30.39 7.67
C GLU A 299 17.61 -31.24 6.43
N SER A 300 16.32 -31.35 6.10
CA SER A 300 15.82 -32.05 4.91
C SER A 300 15.90 -31.22 3.63
N GLY A 301 16.30 -29.94 3.71
CA GLY A 301 16.42 -29.02 2.57
C GLY A 301 15.14 -28.23 2.25
N ASP A 302 14.06 -28.40 3.01
CA ASP A 302 12.80 -27.68 2.83
C ASP A 302 12.89 -26.25 3.37
N VAL A 303 12.42 -25.30 2.58
CA VAL A 303 12.40 -23.88 2.96
C VAL A 303 11.40 -23.64 4.10
N GLN A 304 11.89 -23.09 5.22
CA GLN A 304 11.14 -22.74 6.43
C GLN A 304 10.80 -21.25 6.52
N SER A 305 11.61 -20.39 5.89
CA SER A 305 11.32 -18.96 5.78
C SER A 305 11.68 -18.38 4.41
N VAL A 306 10.93 -17.37 4.01
CA VAL A 306 11.12 -16.62 2.76
C VAL A 306 11.13 -15.12 3.07
N ASP A 307 12.19 -14.44 2.65
CA ASP A 307 12.25 -12.98 2.57
C ASP A 307 11.48 -12.53 1.35
N ALA A 308 10.57 -11.57 1.54
CA ALA A 308 9.72 -11.09 0.48
C ALA A 308 9.49 -9.58 0.60
N PHE A 309 9.03 -8.99 -0.50
CA PHE A 309 8.58 -7.61 -0.52
C PHE A 309 7.44 -7.45 -1.50
N CYS A 310 6.70 -6.36 -1.34
CA CYS A 310 5.77 -5.89 -2.36
C CYS A 310 5.97 -4.39 -2.59
N SER A 311 6.25 -4.03 -3.84
CA SER A 311 6.25 -2.65 -4.33
C SER A 311 4.97 -2.40 -5.11
N THR A 312 4.16 -1.44 -4.67
CA THR A 312 2.88 -1.10 -5.31
C THR A 312 2.97 0.24 -6.01
N PHE A 313 2.93 0.22 -7.34
CA PHE A 313 2.88 1.40 -8.19
C PHE A 313 1.41 1.80 -8.41
N ALA A 314 1.02 2.99 -7.97
CA ALA A 314 -0.33 3.51 -8.17
C ALA A 314 -0.40 4.44 -9.38
N PHE A 315 -1.45 4.28 -10.18
CA PHE A 315 -1.70 5.09 -11.37
C PHE A 315 -2.94 5.95 -11.19
N VAL A 316 -2.97 7.03 -11.95
CA VAL A 316 -4.18 7.84 -12.13
C VAL A 316 -5.15 7.17 -13.09
N ASN A 317 -6.43 7.45 -12.89
CA ASN A 317 -7.48 7.01 -13.79
C ASN A 317 -7.97 8.21 -14.62
N GLU A 318 -7.97 8.06 -15.94
CA GLU A 318 -8.40 9.09 -16.89
C GLU A 318 -9.81 9.62 -16.59
N ARG A 319 -10.74 8.74 -16.23
CA ARG A 319 -12.15 9.12 -16.02
C ARG A 319 -12.38 9.84 -14.70
N GLN A 320 -11.56 9.53 -13.69
CA GLN A 320 -11.71 10.11 -12.36
C GLN A 320 -10.91 11.41 -12.22
N THR A 321 -9.73 11.47 -12.84
CA THR A 321 -8.76 12.54 -12.60
C THR A 321 -8.12 12.99 -13.92
N PRO A 322 -8.91 13.49 -14.90
CA PRO A 322 -8.44 13.74 -16.27
C PRO A 322 -7.28 14.74 -16.34
N ALA A 323 -7.37 15.86 -15.61
CA ALA A 323 -6.31 16.88 -15.59
C ALA A 323 -4.96 16.35 -15.06
N LEU A 324 -4.98 15.40 -14.11
CA LEU A 324 -3.75 14.78 -13.63
C LEU A 324 -3.27 13.69 -14.59
N TYR A 325 -4.22 12.97 -15.22
CA TYR A 325 -3.95 11.98 -16.26
C TYR A 325 -3.27 12.57 -17.49
N GLU A 326 -3.69 13.74 -17.97
CA GLU A 326 -3.02 14.43 -19.10
C GLU A 326 -1.53 14.68 -18.83
N LYS A 327 -1.13 14.86 -17.57
CA LYS A 327 0.27 15.13 -17.19
C LYS A 327 1.14 13.87 -17.07
N VAL A 328 0.57 12.73 -16.69
CA VAL A 328 1.35 11.49 -16.41
C VAL A 328 1.02 10.30 -17.29
N ALA A 329 -0.16 10.31 -17.90
CA ALA A 329 -0.74 9.21 -18.66
C ALA A 329 -0.63 7.87 -17.91
N ASN A 330 0.12 6.92 -18.48
CA ASN A 330 0.29 5.56 -17.98
C ASN A 330 1.43 5.39 -16.98
N LYS A 331 2.04 6.49 -16.54
CA LYS A 331 3.16 6.45 -15.60
C LYS A 331 2.68 6.50 -14.15
N PRO A 332 3.38 5.83 -13.23
CA PRO A 332 2.96 5.75 -11.84
C PRO A 332 3.20 7.06 -11.11
N VAL A 333 2.30 7.44 -10.20
CA VAL A 333 2.38 8.69 -9.42
C VAL A 333 2.83 8.48 -7.98
N ILE A 334 2.60 7.27 -7.45
CA ILE A 334 2.96 6.86 -6.08
C ILE A 334 3.60 5.48 -6.14
N LEU A 335 4.64 5.27 -5.33
CA LEU A 335 5.18 3.96 -5.01
C LEU A 335 4.98 3.68 -3.52
N TYR A 336 4.29 2.60 -3.16
CA TYR A 336 4.20 2.08 -1.79
C TYR A 336 5.14 0.89 -1.62
N GLN A 337 5.78 0.76 -0.46
CA GLN A 337 6.75 -0.30 -0.20
C GLN A 337 6.39 -1.07 1.08
N HIS A 338 6.38 -2.39 0.95
CA HIS A 338 6.11 -3.33 2.03
C HIS A 338 7.23 -4.36 2.09
N ARG A 339 7.74 -4.64 3.30
CA ARG A 339 8.63 -5.76 3.59
C ARG A 339 7.82 -6.88 4.22
N LEU A 340 8.09 -8.10 3.79
CA LEU A 340 7.32 -9.28 4.16
C LEU A 340 8.29 -10.36 4.63
N LYS A 341 7.98 -11.01 5.74
CA LYS A 341 8.64 -12.24 6.15
C LYS A 341 7.61 -13.34 6.18
N LEU A 342 7.84 -14.39 5.42
CA LEU A 342 6.99 -15.58 5.36
C LEU A 342 7.65 -16.66 6.20
N GLU A 343 6.95 -17.15 7.21
CA GLU A 343 7.36 -18.29 8.04
C GLU A 343 6.35 -19.42 7.86
N LYS A 344 6.82 -20.66 7.79
CA LYS A 344 5.92 -21.80 7.60
C LYS A 344 4.88 -21.86 8.73
N ALA A 345 3.60 -22.01 8.35
CA ALA A 345 2.49 -22.00 9.29
C ALA A 345 2.37 -23.28 10.12
#